data_AF-A0A350AIR7-F1
#
_entry.id   AF-A0A350AIR7-F1
#
_cell.length_a   1.000
_cell.length_b   1.000
_cell.length_c   1.000
_cell.angle_alpha   90.00
_cell.angle_beta   90.00
_cell.angle_gamma   90.00
#
_symmetry.space_group_name_H-M   'P 1'
#
loop_
_entity.id
_entity.type
_entity.pdbx_description
1 polymer ?
#
loop_
_entity_poly.entity_id
_entity_poly.type
_entity_poly.pdbx_seq_one_letter_code
_entity_poly.pdbx_strand_id
1 'polypeptide(L)' 'MSRPILWEPTEDRAAASRMADYQKWLAQQKGLSFDDYPALWQWSVDNLEPFWQSIWDYFDLR' A
#
# COMPACT_ATOMS: atom_id res chain seq x y z
N MET A 1 29.73 5.17 5.38
CA MET A 1 29.68 3.80 4.82
C MET A 1 28.30 3.59 4.23
N SER A 2 28.18 3.33 2.92
CA SER A 2 26.89 3.01 2.29
C SER A 2 26.54 1.53 2.57
N ARG A 3 25.28 1.26 2.89
CA ARG A 3 24.75 -0.11 2.99
C ARG A 3 24.19 -0.47 1.61
N PRO A 4 24.78 -1.43 0.88
CA PRO A 4 24.28 -1.78 -0.45
C PRO A 4 22.91 -2.47 -0.33
N ILE A 5 22.02 -2.18 -1.29
CA ILE A 5 20.77 -2.92 -1.45
C ILE A 5 21.12 -4.36 -1.79
N LEU A 6 20.65 -5.31 -0.99
CA LEU A 6 20.95 -6.73 -1.17
C LEU A 6 20.02 -7.39 -2.19
N TRP A 7 18.83 -6.82 -2.40
CA TRP A 7 17.80 -7.36 -3.27
C TRP A 7 16.75 -6.30 -3.60
N GLU A 8 16.22 -6.35 -4.82
CA GLU A 8 15.09 -5.55 -5.29
C GLU A 8 14.16 -6.44 -6.13
N PRO A 9 12.83 -6.31 -6.01
CA PRO A 9 11.90 -7.04 -6.87
C PRO A 9 11.99 -6.56 -8.31
N THR A 10 11.66 -7.44 -9.27
CA THR A 10 11.34 -6.99 -10.62
C THR A 10 10.02 -6.20 -10.63
N GLU A 11 9.83 -5.33 -11.61
CA GLU A 11 8.59 -4.56 -11.77
C GLU A 11 7.35 -5.46 -11.82
N ASP A 12 7.40 -6.55 -12.57
CA ASP A 12 6.31 -7.53 -12.66
C ASP A 12 5.96 -8.13 -11.28
N ARG A 13 6.98 -8.42 -10.47
CA ARG A 13 6.77 -8.94 -9.10
C ARG A 13 6.13 -7.89 -8.21
N ALA A 14 6.56 -6.64 -8.31
CA ALA A 14 5.99 -5.54 -7.55
C ALA A 14 4.52 -5.31 -7.95
N ALA A 15 4.23 -5.29 -9.25
CA ALA A 15 2.89 -5.06 -9.81
C ALA A 15 1.89 -6.19 -9.49
N ALA A 16 2.38 -7.43 -9.35
CA ALA A 16 1.57 -8.60 -8.98
C ALA A 16 1.39 -8.77 -7.45
N SER A 17 1.97 -7.89 -6.64
CA SER A 17 1.84 -7.98 -5.18
C SER A 17 0.44 -7.60 -4.69
N ARG A 18 0.03 -8.16 -3.54
CA ARG A 18 -1.20 -7.72 -2.86
C ARG A 18 -1.18 -6.24 -2.48
N MET A 19 0.00 -5.68 -2.22
CA MET A 19 0.13 -4.26 -1.92
C MET A 19 -0.25 -3.39 -3.14
N ALA A 20 0.21 -3.76 -4.33
CA ALA A 20 -0.15 -3.06 -5.57
C ALA A 20 -1.65 -3.17 -5.87
N ASP A 21 -2.26 -4.32 -5.61
CA ASP A 21 -3.71 -4.50 -5.72
C ASP A 21 -4.48 -3.64 -4.70
N TYR A 22 -4.06 -3.64 -3.44
CA TYR A 22 -4.65 -2.81 -2.39
C TYR A 22 -4.56 -1.31 -2.71
N GLN A 23 -3.43 -0.83 -3.26
CA GLN A 23 -3.30 0.57 -3.70
C GLN A 23 -4.29 0.92 -4.81
N LYS A 24 -4.49 0.03 -5.79
CA LYS A 24 -5.50 0.21 -6.84
C LYS A 24 -6.92 0.22 -6.26
N TRP A 25 -7.20 -0.67 -5.33
CA TRP A 25 -8.48 -0.74 -4.64
C TRP A 25 -8.76 0.54 -3.83
N LEU A 26 -7.76 1.08 -3.12
CA LEU A 26 -7.87 2.35 -2.40
C LEU A 26 -8.23 3.51 -3.33
N ALA A 27 -7.58 3.58 -4.49
CA ALA A 27 -7.87 4.61 -5.49
C ALA A 27 -9.32 4.48 -6.01
N GLN A 28 -9.77 3.26 -6.28
CA GLN A 28 -11.10 3.02 -6.86
C GLN A 28 -12.24 3.14 -5.84
N GLN A 29 -12.08 2.62 -4.63
CA GLN A 29 -13.15 2.51 -3.63
C GLN A 29 -13.15 3.66 -2.62
N LYS A 30 -12.00 4.25 -2.36
CA LYS A 30 -11.84 5.32 -1.34
C LYS A 30 -11.38 6.65 -1.95
N GLY A 31 -11.03 6.69 -3.23
CA GLY A 31 -10.49 7.88 -3.88
C GLY A 31 -9.08 8.26 -3.39
N LEU A 32 -8.37 7.33 -2.73
CA LEU A 32 -7.06 7.57 -2.13
C LEU A 32 -5.96 7.07 -3.08
N SER A 33 -5.13 7.99 -3.56
CA SER A 33 -3.97 7.71 -4.42
C SER A 33 -2.71 8.30 -3.79
N PHE A 34 -1.58 7.62 -4.01
CA PHE A 34 -0.29 7.96 -3.41
C PHE A 34 0.79 7.89 -4.47
N ASP A 35 1.72 8.83 -4.45
CA ASP A 35 2.80 8.93 -5.44
C ASP A 35 3.81 7.78 -5.29
N ASP A 36 4.02 7.30 -4.07
CA ASP A 36 4.93 6.21 -3.76
C ASP A 36 4.52 5.43 -2.50
N TYR A 37 5.26 4.35 -2.20
CA TYR A 37 5.04 3.55 -1.00
C TYR A 37 5.26 4.34 0.30
N PRO A 38 6.31 5.18 0.44
CA PRO A 38 6.45 6.07 1.60
C PRO A 38 5.22 6.95 1.88
N ALA A 39 4.59 7.54 0.85
CA ALA A 39 3.39 8.35 1.03
C ALA A 39 2.20 7.53 1.53
N LEU A 40 1.99 6.33 0.99
CA LEU A 40 0.98 5.37 1.50
C LEU A 40 1.27 5.01 2.96
N TRP A 41 2.54 4.71 3.28
CA TRP A 41 2.95 4.35 4.64
C TRP A 41 2.71 5.50 5.62
N GLN A 42 3.07 6.72 5.26
CA GLN A 42 2.86 7.90 6.09
C GLN A 42 1.36 8.10 6.38
N TRP A 43 0.52 8.00 5.35
CA TRP A 43 -0.93 8.04 5.53
C TRP A 43 -1.43 6.95 6.49
N SER A 44 -0.92 5.71 6.36
CA SER A 44 -1.36 4.58 7.19
C SER A 44 -1.06 4.76 8.67
N VAL A 45 0.04 5.45 9.02
CA VAL A 45 0.42 5.69 10.41
C VAL A 45 -0.20 6.97 10.98
N ASP A 46 -0.45 7.97 10.14
CA ASP A 46 -1.09 9.23 10.56
C ASP A 46 -2.61 9.10 10.68
N ASN A 47 -3.23 8.19 9.92
CA ASN A 47 -4.69 8.02 9.82
C ASN A 47 -5.11 6.60 10.21
N LEU A 48 -4.82 6.20 11.45
CA LEU A 48 -5.03 4.82 11.93
C LEU A 48 -6.48 4.32 11.77
N GLU A 49 -7.48 5.12 12.14
CA GLU A 49 -8.90 4.73 12.03
C GLU A 49 -9.32 4.49 10.56
N PRO A 50 -9.15 5.47 9.63
CA PRO A 50 -9.42 5.23 8.22
C PRO A 50 -8.64 4.06 7.62
N PHE A 51 -7.37 3.90 8.02
CA PHE A 51 -6.52 2.82 7.55
C PHE A 51 -7.03 1.44 7.99
N TRP A 52 -7.35 1.26 9.27
CA TRP A 52 -7.83 -0.04 9.74
C TRP A 52 -9.21 -0.38 9.19
N GLN A 53 -10.09 0.61 9.02
CA GLN A 53 -11.36 0.40 8.33
C GLN A 53 -11.14 -0.03 6.87
N SER A 54 -10.22 0.59 6.14
CA SER A 54 -9.94 0.20 4.75
C SER A 54 -9.35 -1.19 4.64
N ILE A 55 -8.59 -1.66 5.64
CA ILE A 55 -8.11 -3.05 5.70
C ILE A 55 -9.28 -4.03 5.90
N TRP A 56 -10.20 -3.76 6.84
CA TRP A 56 -11.40 -4.60 7.02
C TRP A 56 -12.25 -4.67 5.75
N ASP A 57 -12.51 -3.52 5.13
CA ASP A 57 -13.29 -3.42 3.90
C ASP A 57 -12.61 -4.15 2.73
N TYR A 58 -11.29 -4.02 2.58
CA TYR A 58 -10.53 -4.66 1.50
C TYR A 58 -10.55 -6.19 1.59
N PHE A 59 -10.48 -6.73 2.81
CA PHE A 59 -10.53 -8.16 3.05
C PHE A 59 -11.95 -8.74 3.22
N ASP A 60 -13.00 -7.90 3.13
CA ASP A 60 -14.40 -8.29 3.35
C ASP A 60 -14.59 -9.06 4.66
N LEU A 61 -13.96 -8.59 5.74
CA LEU A 61 -14.05 -9.20 7.07
C LEU A 61 -15.42 -8.89 7.70
N ARG A 62 -16.03 -9.89 8.32
CA ARG A 62 -17.34 -9.83 8.98
C ARG A 62 -17.25 -9.98 10.50
#